data_AF-A0A2H0DJ03-F1
#
_entry.id   AF-A0A2H0DJ03-F1
#
_cell.length_a   1.000
_cell.length_b   1.000
_cell.length_c   1.000
_cell.angle_alpha   90.00
_cell.angle_beta   90.00
_cell.angle_gamma   90.00
#
_symmetry.space_group_name_H-M   'P 1'
#
loop_
_entity.id
_entity.type
_entity.pdbx_description
1 polymer ?
#
loop_
_entity_poly.entity_id
_entity_poly.type
_entity_poly.pdbx_seq_one_letter_code
_entity_poly.pdbx_strand_id
1 'polypeptide(L)'
;MKDIIAVAALFAFTSSAGAQEKKAALIPSTYEGCMQPAVLESLVMQGPDTWGLGSDHSEAFREVQGYFLCHAVAGRGEDSCTTLQNMPDFKWSKLMGVNCKMDFRALMTHESLAAKQTSEAVRHCSRWCRLSKGERDKKMVCPNVCRKAIEEFRRDRDSACSVTMKETARGLGVGRDWVEETTLFCRQKFTPELKDCRDETNDDKADCEATVALFAAYARGDERRCPKDGRYEGVCKVLIRRKGSFAVDRTGSGGGDDPSAACDENGKRFLKRLC
;
A
#
# COMPACT_ATOMS: atom_id res chain seq x y z
N MET A 1 33.53 12.28 45.24
CA MET A 1 34.10 11.04 44.67
C MET A 1 33.23 9.90 45.20
N LYS A 2 32.27 9.44 44.39
CA LYS A 2 32.28 8.14 43.66
C LYS A 2 32.07 6.96 44.64
N ASP A 3 31.14 6.01 44.52
CA ASP A 3 30.25 5.55 43.45
C ASP A 3 29.17 4.66 44.11
N ILE A 4 27.89 4.80 43.72
CA ILE A 4 27.07 3.89 42.87
C ILE A 4 26.36 2.74 43.62
N ILE A 5 25.04 2.83 43.53
CA ILE A 5 23.98 1.97 44.01
C ILE A 5 23.83 0.76 43.08
N ALA A 6 23.87 -0.45 43.63
CA ALA A 6 23.38 -1.66 42.97
C ALA A 6 22.04 -2.06 43.61
N VAL A 7 20.94 -1.84 42.91
CA VAL A 7 19.64 -2.42 43.27
C VAL A 7 19.38 -3.58 42.32
N ALA A 8 19.40 -4.77 42.91
CA ALA A 8 18.88 -5.99 42.32
C ALA A 8 17.35 -5.89 42.17
N ALA A 9 16.84 -6.24 40.99
CA ALA A 9 15.44 -6.61 40.82
C ALA A 9 15.39 -7.91 40.01
N LEU A 10 14.93 -8.95 40.68
CA LEU A 10 14.58 -10.25 40.12
C LEU A 10 13.50 -10.09 39.04
N PHE A 11 13.70 -10.73 37.89
CA PHE A 11 12.61 -11.43 37.21
C PHE A 11 13.19 -12.70 36.54
N ALA A 12 12.99 -13.82 37.22
CA ALA A 12 13.01 -15.12 36.60
C ALA A 12 11.69 -15.28 35.81
N PHE A 13 11.77 -15.53 34.50
CA PHE A 13 10.65 -16.04 33.73
C PHE A 13 10.93 -17.49 33.37
N THR A 14 10.18 -18.35 34.05
CA THR A 14 10.00 -19.77 33.77
C THR A 14 9.44 -19.97 32.37
N SER A 15 10.10 -20.85 31.62
CA SER A 15 9.58 -21.50 30.43
C SER A 15 8.28 -22.25 30.73
N SER A 16 7.17 -21.79 30.16
CA SER A 16 5.94 -22.59 30.03
C SER A 16 5.47 -22.52 28.57
N ALA A 17 5.47 -23.69 27.94
CA ALA A 17 4.89 -23.94 26.63
C ALA A 17 3.39 -23.59 26.60
N GLY A 18 2.90 -23.15 25.44
CA GLY A 18 1.47 -23.18 25.11
C GLY A 18 0.73 -21.83 25.19
N ALA A 19 1.20 -20.82 24.49
CA ALA A 19 0.34 -19.73 24.02
C ALA A 19 0.79 -19.37 22.60
N GLN A 20 -0.02 -19.71 21.60
CA GLN A 20 0.09 -19.10 20.27
C GLN A 20 -0.19 -17.61 20.47
N GLU A 21 0.86 -16.80 20.65
CA GLU A 21 0.77 -15.35 20.55
C GLU A 21 0.13 -15.03 19.20
N LYS A 22 -1.08 -14.48 19.22
CA LYS A 22 -1.66 -13.85 18.03
C LYS A 22 -0.66 -12.80 17.56
N LYS A 23 0.07 -13.07 16.46
CA LYS A 23 0.92 -12.11 15.77
C LYS A 23 0.08 -10.85 15.49
N ALA A 24 0.22 -9.83 16.33
CA ALA A 24 -0.37 -8.52 16.06
C ALA A 24 0.27 -7.97 14.77
N ALA A 25 -0.56 -7.50 13.84
CA ALA A 25 -0.12 -6.96 12.56
C ALA A 25 0.84 -5.77 12.75
N LEU A 26 1.96 -5.75 12.02
CA LEU A 26 2.94 -4.66 12.06
C LEU A 26 2.44 -3.34 11.42
N ILE A 27 1.37 -3.40 10.61
CA ILE A 27 0.79 -2.20 10.00
C ILE A 27 -0.25 -1.57 10.92
N PRO A 28 -0.13 -0.26 11.24
CA PRO A 28 -1.16 0.45 11.93
C PRO A 28 -2.50 0.37 11.17
N SER A 29 -3.57 0.04 11.88
CA SER A 29 -4.91 -0.06 11.30
C SER A 29 -5.73 1.22 11.46
N THR A 30 -5.10 2.29 11.98
CA THR A 30 -5.71 3.60 12.22
C THR A 30 -4.99 4.67 11.39
N TYR A 31 -5.70 5.75 11.07
CA TYR A 31 -5.13 6.89 10.35
C TYR A 31 -3.97 7.50 11.13
N GLU A 32 -4.17 7.70 12.44
CA GLU A 32 -3.20 8.26 13.37
C GLU A 32 -1.95 7.40 13.41
N GLY A 33 -2.11 6.08 13.50
CA GLY A 33 -1.00 5.14 13.51
C GLY A 33 -0.20 5.16 12.21
N CYS A 34 -0.87 5.32 11.07
CA CYS A 34 -0.20 5.47 9.77
C CYS A 34 0.38 6.87 9.54
N MET A 35 0.08 7.87 10.38
CA MET A 35 0.63 9.23 10.27
C MET A 35 1.75 9.50 11.28
N GLN A 36 2.11 8.55 12.15
CA GLN A 36 3.12 8.77 13.19
C GLN A 36 4.52 8.91 12.60
N PRO A 37 5.12 10.11 12.55
CA PRO A 37 6.43 10.30 11.95
C PRO A 37 7.51 9.55 12.73
N ALA A 38 7.41 9.52 14.06
CA ALA A 38 8.36 8.86 14.94
C ALA A 38 8.52 7.35 14.67
N VAL A 39 7.44 6.66 14.29
CA VAL A 39 7.52 5.22 14.00
C VAL A 39 8.13 4.97 12.62
N LEU A 40 7.83 5.82 11.63
CA LEU A 40 8.48 5.77 10.32
C LEU A 40 9.98 6.10 10.43
N GLU A 41 10.32 7.17 11.15
CA GLU A 41 11.70 7.56 11.43
C GLU A 41 12.46 6.46 12.15
N SER A 42 11.86 5.86 13.18
CA SER A 42 12.49 4.78 13.91
C SER A 42 12.67 3.53 13.04
N LEU A 43 11.70 3.19 12.19
CA LEU A 43 11.83 2.09 11.22
C LEU A 43 12.99 2.32 10.26
N VAL A 44 13.08 3.54 9.70
CA VAL A 44 14.16 3.94 8.78
C VAL A 44 15.52 3.91 9.48
N MET A 45 15.59 4.41 10.72
CA MET A 45 16.83 4.47 11.51
C MET A 45 17.34 3.09 11.93
N GLN A 46 16.45 2.16 12.27
CA GLN A 46 16.84 0.80 12.60
C GLN A 46 17.34 0.03 11.36
N GLY A 47 16.81 0.37 10.18
CA GLY A 47 17.29 -0.16 8.91
C GLY A 47 16.88 -1.61 8.62
N PRO A 48 17.14 -2.10 7.40
CA PRO A 48 16.62 -3.38 6.91
C PRO A 48 17.03 -4.61 7.73
N ASP A 49 18.19 -4.56 8.37
CA ASP A 49 18.74 -5.67 9.15
C ASP A 49 17.89 -6.00 10.38
N THR A 50 17.12 -5.03 10.88
CA THR A 50 16.23 -5.22 12.03
C THR A 50 14.80 -5.60 11.62
N TRP A 51 14.43 -5.45 10.35
CA TRP A 51 13.06 -5.67 9.88
C TRP A 51 12.65 -7.14 9.78
N GLY A 52 13.50 -8.07 10.23
CA GLY A 52 13.21 -9.50 10.15
C GLY A 52 13.12 -10.02 8.71
N LEU A 53 13.81 -9.37 7.77
CA LEU A 53 13.91 -9.79 6.37
C LEU A 53 14.87 -11.00 6.25
N GLY A 54 14.49 -12.14 6.84
CA GLY A 54 15.19 -13.42 6.66
C GLY A 54 15.21 -13.87 5.19
N SER A 55 15.84 -15.02 4.89
CA SER A 55 16.05 -15.52 3.52
C SER A 55 14.78 -15.67 2.68
N ASP A 56 13.62 -15.87 3.31
CA ASP A 56 12.35 -16.15 2.64
C ASP A 56 11.50 -14.89 2.37
N HIS A 57 12.01 -13.69 2.70
CA HIS A 57 11.63 -12.37 2.15
C HIS A 57 10.14 -12.04 1.82
N SER A 58 9.13 -12.75 2.33
CA SER A 58 7.74 -12.58 1.86
C SER A 58 6.86 -11.82 2.85
N GLU A 59 6.69 -12.30 4.09
CA GLU A 59 5.78 -11.69 5.08
C GLU A 59 6.31 -10.33 5.59
N ALA A 60 7.51 -10.29 6.16
CA ALA A 60 8.12 -9.05 6.66
C ALA A 60 8.31 -7.99 5.56
N PHE A 61 8.59 -8.43 4.34
CA PHE A 61 8.71 -7.54 3.17
C PHE A 61 7.37 -6.87 2.82
N ARG A 62 6.28 -7.66 2.81
CA ARG A 62 4.91 -7.15 2.62
C ARG A 62 4.52 -6.17 3.71
N GLU A 63 4.86 -6.48 4.97
CA GLU A 63 4.55 -5.62 6.12
C GLU A 63 5.29 -4.28 6.07
N VAL A 64 6.58 -4.28 5.76
CA VAL A 64 7.35 -3.04 5.57
C VAL A 64 6.76 -2.23 4.42
N GLN A 65 6.54 -2.85 3.24
CA GLN A 65 5.93 -2.15 2.11
C GLN A 65 4.58 -1.53 2.47
N GLY A 66 3.73 -2.28 3.16
CA GLY A 66 2.41 -1.81 3.55
C GLY A 66 2.46 -0.71 4.60
N TYR A 67 3.45 -0.71 5.50
CA TYR A 67 3.68 0.40 6.44
C TYR A 67 3.99 1.70 5.69
N PHE A 68 4.96 1.67 4.79
CA PHE A 68 5.31 2.83 3.96
C PHE A 68 4.16 3.27 3.05
N LEU A 69 3.39 2.32 2.50
CA LEU A 69 2.20 2.58 1.70
C LEU A 69 1.08 3.22 2.54
N CYS A 70 0.90 2.78 3.79
CA CYS A 70 -0.11 3.36 4.68
C CYS A 70 0.21 4.81 5.00
N HIS A 71 1.48 5.12 5.31
CA HIS A 71 1.99 6.49 5.44
C HIS A 71 1.73 7.33 4.20
N ALA A 72 2.02 6.77 3.02
CA ALA A 72 1.81 7.48 1.75
C ALA A 72 0.33 7.85 1.56
N VAL A 73 -0.56 6.87 1.78
CA VAL A 73 -2.01 7.01 1.64
C VAL A 73 -2.59 7.98 2.66
N ALA A 74 -2.17 7.89 3.92
CA ALA A 74 -2.64 8.77 5.00
C ALA A 74 -2.16 10.22 4.79
N GLY A 75 -0.90 10.40 4.38
CA GLY A 75 -0.30 11.72 4.11
C GLY A 75 -0.62 12.31 2.74
N ARG A 76 -1.31 11.57 1.85
CA ARG A 76 -1.59 11.95 0.45
C ARG A 76 -0.32 12.29 -0.36
N GLY A 77 0.80 11.66 -0.02
CA GLY A 77 2.11 11.93 -0.60
C GLY A 77 2.90 10.66 -0.86
N GLU A 78 3.88 10.71 -1.75
CA GLU A 78 4.74 9.55 -2.09
C GLU A 78 6.08 9.56 -1.35
N ASP A 79 6.24 10.43 -0.35
CA ASP A 79 7.53 10.72 0.28
C ASP A 79 8.02 9.53 1.10
N SER A 80 7.12 8.83 1.81
CA SER A 80 7.45 7.57 2.49
C SER A 80 7.91 6.51 1.49
N CYS A 81 7.17 6.27 0.40
CA CYS A 81 7.60 5.34 -0.65
C CYS A 81 8.93 5.76 -1.30
N THR A 82 9.21 7.06 -1.39
CA THR A 82 10.50 7.59 -1.90
C THR A 82 11.63 7.32 -0.92
N THR A 83 11.39 7.48 0.38
CA THR A 83 12.33 7.12 1.44
C THR A 83 12.67 5.63 1.35
N LEU A 84 11.67 4.75 1.25
CA LEU A 84 11.85 3.31 1.04
C LEU A 84 12.67 2.99 -0.22
N GLN A 85 12.43 3.71 -1.31
CA GLN A 85 13.16 3.54 -2.57
C GLN A 85 14.66 3.85 -2.45
N ASN A 86 15.00 4.81 -1.59
CA ASN A 86 16.34 5.38 -1.49
C ASN A 86 17.10 4.90 -0.25
N MET A 87 16.63 3.84 0.43
CA MET A 87 17.33 3.34 1.60
C MET A 87 18.70 2.76 1.23
N PRO A 88 19.78 3.24 1.88
CA PRO A 88 21.13 2.79 1.60
C PRO A 88 21.31 1.33 2.00
N ASP A 89 22.26 0.66 1.35
CA ASP A 89 22.72 -0.70 1.69
C ASP A 89 21.65 -1.79 1.71
N PHE A 90 20.46 -1.49 1.17
CA PHE A 90 19.37 -2.43 1.06
C PHE A 90 19.09 -2.77 -0.40
N LYS A 91 19.50 -3.96 -0.86
CA LYS A 91 19.39 -4.37 -2.27
C LYS A 91 17.97 -4.32 -2.84
N TRP A 92 16.95 -4.44 -1.99
CA TRP A 92 15.53 -4.44 -2.40
C TRP A 92 14.83 -3.09 -2.24
N SER A 93 15.48 -2.07 -1.67
CA SER A 93 14.91 -0.73 -1.45
C SER A 93 14.24 -0.19 -2.71
N LYS A 94 14.97 -0.20 -3.83
CA LYS A 94 14.50 0.29 -5.12
C LYS A 94 13.22 -0.41 -5.58
N LEU A 95 13.18 -1.74 -5.52
CA LEU A 95 12.01 -2.53 -5.91
C LEU A 95 10.83 -2.22 -4.98
N MET A 96 11.06 -2.22 -3.67
CA MET A 96 10.00 -1.97 -2.68
C MET A 96 9.41 -0.57 -2.79
N GLY A 97 10.26 0.44 -2.95
CA GLY A 97 9.81 1.82 -3.12
C GLY A 97 9.05 2.04 -4.43
N VAL A 98 9.49 1.41 -5.53
CA VAL A 98 8.75 1.45 -6.80
C VAL A 98 7.39 0.77 -6.66
N ASN A 99 7.31 -0.41 -6.05
CA ASN A 99 6.05 -1.10 -5.80
C ASN A 99 5.11 -0.27 -4.92
N CYS A 100 5.61 0.29 -3.82
CA CYS A 100 4.87 1.22 -2.96
C CYS A 100 4.29 2.41 -3.75
N LYS A 101 5.10 3.04 -4.64
CA LYS A 101 4.62 4.15 -5.49
C LYS A 101 3.58 3.69 -6.51
N MET A 102 3.75 2.53 -7.11
CA MET A 102 2.78 1.98 -8.07
C MET A 102 1.43 1.75 -7.39
N ASP A 103 1.42 1.11 -6.23
CA ASP A 103 0.19 0.84 -5.49
C ASP A 103 -0.45 2.14 -4.98
N PHE A 104 0.33 3.06 -4.41
CA PHE A 104 -0.18 4.37 -3.99
C PHE A 104 -0.89 5.09 -5.15
N ARG A 105 -0.27 5.14 -6.33
CA ARG A 105 -0.85 5.83 -7.49
C ARG A 105 -2.08 5.12 -8.02
N ALA A 106 -2.12 3.78 -8.00
CA ALA A 106 -3.34 3.03 -8.34
C ALA A 106 -4.46 3.36 -7.34
N LEU A 107 -4.20 3.27 -6.04
CA LEU A 107 -5.16 3.58 -4.98
C LEU A 107 -5.70 5.02 -5.07
N MET A 108 -4.83 6.01 -5.30
CA MET A 108 -5.24 7.41 -5.46
C MET A 108 -6.02 7.67 -6.75
N THR A 109 -5.76 6.88 -7.79
CA THR A 109 -6.60 6.93 -8.99
C THR A 109 -8.01 6.43 -8.69
N HIS A 110 -8.15 5.30 -8.00
CA HIS A 110 -9.46 4.75 -7.60
C HIS A 110 -10.21 5.65 -6.62
N GLU A 111 -9.52 6.23 -5.63
CA GLU A 111 -10.11 7.21 -4.73
C GLU A 111 -10.65 8.41 -5.52
N SER A 112 -9.85 8.96 -6.44
CA SER A 112 -10.26 10.09 -7.28
C SER A 112 -11.44 9.75 -8.18
N LEU A 113 -11.49 8.53 -8.73
CA LEU A 113 -12.63 8.04 -9.51
C LEU A 113 -13.91 7.96 -8.66
N ALA A 114 -13.81 7.40 -7.45
CA ALA A 114 -14.93 7.33 -6.50
C ALA A 114 -15.41 8.72 -6.09
N ALA A 115 -14.50 9.69 -5.94
CA ALA A 115 -14.80 11.10 -5.67
C ALA A 115 -15.23 11.90 -6.91
N LYS A 116 -15.35 11.28 -8.08
CA LYS A 116 -15.66 11.92 -9.38
C LYS A 116 -14.67 13.02 -9.80
N GLN A 117 -13.44 12.99 -9.30
CA GLN A 117 -12.37 13.95 -9.60
C GLN A 117 -11.55 13.48 -10.81
N THR A 118 -12.05 13.74 -12.03
CA THR A 118 -11.43 13.26 -13.28
C THR A 118 -9.97 13.68 -13.42
N SER A 119 -9.67 14.96 -13.19
CA SER A 119 -8.32 15.50 -13.41
C SER A 119 -7.29 14.90 -12.45
N GLU A 120 -7.68 14.66 -11.19
CA GLU A 120 -6.83 13.99 -10.19
C GLU A 120 -6.63 12.52 -10.55
N ALA A 121 -7.70 11.81 -10.96
CA ALA A 121 -7.58 10.44 -11.43
C ALA A 121 -6.61 10.32 -12.62
N VAL A 122 -6.73 11.22 -13.61
CA VAL A 122 -5.82 11.26 -14.76
C VAL A 122 -4.39 11.53 -14.32
N ARG A 123 -4.18 12.45 -13.37
CA ARG A 123 -2.85 12.76 -12.83
C ARG A 123 -2.21 11.54 -12.16
N HIS A 124 -2.91 10.87 -11.26
CA HIS A 124 -2.41 9.67 -10.57
C HIS A 124 -2.17 8.51 -11.53
N CYS A 125 -3.11 8.23 -12.44
CA CYS A 125 -2.93 7.22 -13.49
C CYS A 125 -1.71 7.53 -14.35
N SER A 126 -1.54 8.78 -14.79
CA SER A 126 -0.42 9.16 -15.67
C SER A 126 0.92 8.94 -14.98
N ARG A 127 0.99 9.24 -13.68
CA ARG A 127 2.15 8.94 -12.86
C ARG A 127 2.36 7.44 -12.75
N TRP A 128 1.32 6.64 -12.50
CA TRP A 128 1.43 5.18 -12.44
C TRP A 128 1.97 4.61 -13.76
N CYS A 129 1.37 5.00 -14.89
CA CYS A 129 1.78 4.60 -16.23
C CYS A 129 3.27 4.91 -16.50
N ARG A 130 3.78 6.06 -16.05
CA ARG A 130 5.20 6.39 -16.23
C ARG A 130 6.14 5.47 -15.44
N LEU A 131 5.70 4.96 -14.28
CA LEU A 131 6.49 3.99 -13.51
C LEU A 131 6.44 2.60 -14.15
N SER A 132 5.26 2.16 -14.57
CA SER A 132 5.08 0.81 -15.11
C SER A 132 5.71 0.61 -16.48
N LYS A 133 5.74 1.65 -17.31
CA LYS A 133 6.31 1.65 -18.66
C LYS A 133 7.81 1.30 -18.71
N GLY A 134 8.54 1.48 -17.60
CA GLY A 134 9.98 1.25 -17.52
C GLY A 134 10.74 1.89 -18.69
N GLU A 135 11.81 1.23 -19.17
CA GLU A 135 12.51 1.61 -20.40
C GLU A 135 11.85 1.10 -21.69
N ARG A 136 10.87 0.20 -21.58
CA ARG A 136 10.40 -0.65 -22.68
C ARG A 136 9.53 0.07 -23.71
N ASP A 137 8.81 1.12 -23.31
CA ASP A 137 7.71 1.63 -24.13
C ASP A 137 7.74 3.14 -24.39
N LYS A 138 8.94 3.70 -24.65
CA LYS A 138 9.19 5.16 -24.79
C LYS A 138 8.16 5.94 -25.64
N LYS A 139 7.49 5.30 -26.61
CA LYS A 139 6.45 5.90 -27.47
C LYS A 139 5.09 6.16 -26.78
N MET A 140 4.75 5.45 -25.70
CA MET A 140 3.45 5.63 -25.02
C MET A 140 3.31 7.00 -24.33
N VAL A 141 2.27 7.76 -24.66
CA VAL A 141 1.95 9.06 -24.03
C VAL A 141 0.98 8.87 -22.86
N CYS A 142 1.52 8.61 -21.67
CA CYS A 142 0.75 8.24 -20.48
C CYS A 142 -0.47 9.14 -20.16
N PRO A 143 -0.41 10.49 -20.26
CA PRO A 143 -1.59 11.32 -20.02
C PRO A 143 -2.76 11.04 -20.97
N ASN A 144 -2.48 10.71 -22.24
CA ASN A 144 -3.53 10.41 -23.21
C ASN A 144 -4.13 9.04 -22.96
N VAL A 145 -3.27 8.04 -22.71
CA VAL A 145 -3.70 6.67 -22.35
C VAL A 145 -4.58 6.71 -21.11
N CYS A 146 -4.16 7.41 -20.06
CA CYS A 146 -4.90 7.49 -18.81
C CYS A 146 -6.22 8.27 -18.91
N ARG A 147 -6.25 9.36 -19.69
CA ARG A 147 -7.51 10.06 -19.98
C ARG A 147 -8.52 9.11 -20.61
N LYS A 148 -8.08 8.39 -21.66
CA LYS A 148 -8.92 7.43 -22.35
C LYS A 148 -9.36 6.27 -21.45
N ALA A 149 -8.43 5.68 -20.69
CA ALA A 149 -8.74 4.60 -19.75
C ALA A 149 -9.79 5.02 -18.71
N ILE A 150 -9.73 6.25 -18.20
CA ILE A 150 -10.69 6.78 -17.22
C ILE A 150 -12.05 7.08 -17.86
N GLU A 151 -12.07 7.59 -19.09
CA GLU A 151 -13.30 7.75 -19.86
C GLU A 151 -13.99 6.41 -20.11
N GLU A 152 -13.24 5.41 -20.55
CA GLU A 152 -13.79 4.07 -20.78
C GLU A 152 -14.18 3.38 -19.48
N PHE A 153 -13.41 3.51 -18.40
CA PHE A 153 -13.76 2.97 -17.08
C PHE A 153 -15.14 3.42 -16.60
N ARG A 154 -15.52 4.67 -16.89
CA ARG A 154 -16.84 5.21 -16.52
C ARG A 154 -17.97 4.67 -17.38
N ARG A 155 -17.68 4.27 -18.61
CA ARG A 155 -18.65 3.69 -19.54
C ARG A 155 -18.84 2.21 -19.27
N ASP A 156 -17.72 1.50 -19.26
CA ASP A 156 -17.63 0.07 -19.04
C ASP A 156 -16.27 -0.25 -18.39
N ARG A 157 -16.34 -0.57 -17.10
CA ARG A 157 -15.18 -0.92 -16.29
C ARG A 157 -14.41 -2.11 -16.89
N ASP A 158 -15.11 -3.12 -17.40
CA ASP A 158 -14.52 -4.42 -17.71
C ASP A 158 -13.74 -4.39 -19.03
N SER A 159 -14.15 -3.51 -19.95
CA SER A 159 -13.49 -3.30 -21.24
C SER A 159 -12.46 -2.19 -21.25
N ALA A 160 -12.45 -1.29 -20.25
CA ALA A 160 -11.60 -0.09 -20.20
C ALA A 160 -10.13 -0.34 -20.55
N CYS A 161 -9.48 -1.30 -19.88
CA CYS A 161 -8.08 -1.66 -20.16
C CYS A 161 -7.92 -2.22 -21.59
N SER A 162 -8.80 -3.13 -22.01
CA SER A 162 -8.69 -3.78 -23.32
C SER A 162 -8.91 -2.83 -24.50
N VAL A 163 -9.88 -1.92 -24.40
CA VAL A 163 -10.16 -0.90 -25.42
C VAL A 163 -8.98 0.06 -25.51
N THR A 164 -8.55 0.59 -24.36
CA THR A 164 -7.46 1.57 -24.32
C THR A 164 -6.16 0.99 -24.84
N MET A 165 -5.79 -0.24 -24.47
CA MET A 165 -4.55 -0.87 -24.94
C MET A 165 -4.61 -1.22 -26.43
N LYS A 166 -5.75 -1.70 -26.95
CA LYS A 166 -5.92 -1.95 -28.39
C LYS A 166 -5.76 -0.67 -29.22
N GLU A 167 -6.37 0.43 -28.80
CA GLU A 167 -6.24 1.72 -29.49
C GLU A 167 -4.82 2.28 -29.40
N THR A 168 -4.20 2.19 -28.22
CA THR A 168 -2.81 2.59 -28.01
C THR A 168 -1.87 1.80 -28.92
N ALA A 169 -2.05 0.47 -29.01
CA ALA A 169 -1.23 -0.38 -29.85
C ALA A 169 -1.31 -0.01 -31.33
N ARG A 170 -2.53 0.29 -31.83
CA ARG A 170 -2.74 0.76 -33.21
C ARG A 170 -1.95 2.04 -33.49
N GLY A 171 -1.96 2.99 -32.55
CA GLY A 171 -1.22 4.25 -32.69
C GLY A 171 0.30 4.08 -32.60
N LEU A 172 0.78 3.08 -31.86
CA LEU A 172 2.21 2.82 -31.68
C LEU A 172 2.81 1.85 -32.71
N GLY A 173 1.97 1.16 -33.48
CA GLY A 173 2.39 0.12 -34.42
C GLY A 173 2.97 -1.12 -33.72
N VAL A 174 2.44 -1.49 -32.55
CA VAL A 174 2.89 -2.66 -31.76
C VAL A 174 1.91 -3.84 -31.91
N GLY A 175 2.44 -5.05 -31.74
CA GLY A 175 1.76 -6.32 -32.03
C GLY A 175 0.77 -6.79 -30.97
N ARG A 176 0.18 -7.96 -31.21
CA ARG A 176 -0.84 -8.58 -30.35
C ARG A 176 -0.32 -8.91 -28.95
N ASP A 177 0.88 -9.45 -28.84
CA ASP A 177 1.46 -9.89 -27.56
C ASP A 177 1.58 -8.71 -26.59
N TRP A 178 2.02 -7.55 -27.09
CA TRP A 178 2.06 -6.31 -26.32
C TRP A 178 0.67 -5.90 -25.78
N VAL A 179 -0.37 -6.05 -26.61
CA VAL A 179 -1.75 -5.73 -26.21
C VAL A 179 -2.19 -6.68 -25.10
N GLU A 180 -1.91 -7.98 -25.22
CA GLU A 180 -2.33 -8.98 -24.25
C GLU A 180 -1.63 -8.76 -22.90
N GLU A 181 -0.31 -8.63 -22.89
CA GLU A 181 0.49 -8.39 -21.67
C GLU A 181 0.10 -7.07 -20.99
N THR A 182 0.03 -5.97 -21.75
CA THR A 182 -0.28 -4.65 -21.17
C THR A 182 -1.73 -4.55 -20.72
N THR A 183 -2.66 -5.24 -21.39
CA THR A 183 -4.07 -5.31 -20.94
C THR A 183 -4.17 -6.03 -19.60
N LEU A 184 -3.46 -7.16 -19.44
CA LEU A 184 -3.44 -7.90 -18.18
C LEU A 184 -2.86 -7.05 -17.05
N PHE A 185 -1.71 -6.43 -17.28
CA PHE A 185 -1.06 -5.56 -16.30
C PHE A 185 -1.95 -4.37 -15.90
N CYS A 186 -2.62 -3.75 -16.88
CA CYS A 186 -3.62 -2.72 -16.63
C CYS A 186 -4.75 -3.25 -15.74
N ARG A 187 -5.32 -4.42 -16.05
CA ARG A 187 -6.42 -5.00 -15.29
C ARG A 187 -6.04 -5.28 -13.84
N GLN A 188 -4.90 -5.92 -13.60
CA GLN A 188 -4.42 -6.27 -12.26
C GLN A 188 -4.24 -5.06 -11.33
N LYS A 189 -4.05 -3.85 -11.87
CA LYS A 189 -3.82 -2.63 -11.06
C LYS A 189 -4.96 -1.62 -11.12
N PHE A 190 -5.71 -1.56 -12.22
CA PHE A 190 -6.72 -0.53 -12.48
C PHE A 190 -8.15 -1.05 -12.48
N THR A 191 -8.37 -2.31 -12.83
CA THR A 191 -9.70 -2.94 -12.80
C THR A 191 -9.59 -4.36 -12.26
N PRO A 192 -8.98 -4.58 -11.08
CA PRO A 192 -8.61 -5.92 -10.68
C PRO A 192 -9.86 -6.76 -10.41
N GLU A 193 -9.83 -7.98 -10.92
CA GLU A 193 -10.80 -9.02 -10.72
C GLU A 193 -10.09 -10.34 -10.40
N LEU A 194 -10.74 -11.23 -9.64
CA LEU A 194 -10.16 -12.52 -9.26
C LEU A 194 -9.75 -13.36 -10.49
N LYS A 195 -10.48 -13.26 -11.60
CA LYS A 195 -10.18 -13.99 -12.85
C LYS A 195 -8.87 -13.53 -13.53
N ASP A 196 -8.39 -12.32 -13.21
CA ASP A 196 -7.17 -11.75 -13.78
C ASP A 196 -5.94 -12.02 -12.89
N CYS A 197 -6.14 -12.60 -11.70
CA CYS A 197 -5.07 -13.02 -10.79
C CYS A 197 -4.49 -14.36 -11.26
N ARG A 198 -3.33 -14.32 -11.92
CA ARG A 198 -2.64 -15.50 -12.46
C ARG A 198 -1.64 -16.08 -11.46
N ASP A 199 -1.46 -17.39 -11.48
CA ASP A 199 -0.33 -18.09 -10.82
C ASP A 199 0.94 -17.96 -11.69
N GLU A 200 1.49 -16.76 -11.82
CA GLU A 200 2.87 -16.60 -12.35
C GLU A 200 3.87 -16.94 -11.24
N THR A 201 3.58 -16.47 -10.02
CA THR A 201 4.11 -16.97 -8.76
C THR A 201 2.98 -17.00 -7.72
N ASN A 202 3.11 -17.84 -6.68
CA ASN A 202 2.13 -17.87 -5.57
C ASN A 202 1.99 -16.48 -4.91
N ASP A 203 3.07 -15.69 -4.89
CA ASP A 203 3.10 -14.36 -4.28
C ASP A 203 2.35 -13.31 -5.11
N ASP A 204 2.49 -13.34 -6.45
CA ASP A 204 1.83 -12.41 -7.36
C ASP A 204 0.30 -12.61 -7.36
N LYS A 205 -0.14 -13.86 -7.27
CA LYS A 205 -1.56 -14.18 -7.15
C LYS A 205 -2.14 -13.67 -5.83
N ALA A 206 -1.48 -13.94 -4.70
CA ALA A 206 -1.93 -13.46 -3.40
C ALA A 206 -1.99 -11.93 -3.34
N ASP A 207 -1.00 -11.24 -3.93
CA ASP A 207 -1.00 -9.77 -4.06
C ASP A 207 -2.18 -9.25 -4.88
N CYS A 208 -2.46 -9.90 -6.01
CA CYS A 208 -3.61 -9.56 -6.86
C CYS A 208 -4.93 -9.76 -6.11
N GLU A 209 -5.12 -10.91 -5.46
CA GLU A 209 -6.34 -11.22 -4.69
C GLU A 209 -6.55 -10.24 -3.53
N ALA A 210 -5.48 -9.88 -2.81
CA ALA A 210 -5.54 -8.88 -1.75
C ALA A 210 -5.90 -7.48 -2.29
N THR A 211 -5.39 -7.12 -3.47
CA THR A 211 -5.74 -5.87 -4.17
C THR A 211 -7.22 -5.86 -4.58
N VAL A 212 -7.73 -6.96 -5.13
CA VAL A 212 -9.17 -7.13 -5.45
C VAL A 212 -10.02 -6.95 -4.20
N ALA A 213 -9.65 -7.62 -3.10
CA ALA A 213 -10.36 -7.54 -1.83
C ALA A 213 -10.36 -6.11 -1.25
N LEU A 214 -9.21 -5.41 -1.30
CA LEU A 214 -9.10 -4.01 -0.87
C LEU A 214 -10.08 -3.12 -1.63
N PHE A 215 -10.11 -3.18 -2.97
CA PHE A 215 -11.00 -2.33 -3.75
C PHE A 215 -12.47 -2.68 -3.54
N ALA A 216 -12.80 -3.97 -3.39
CA ALA A 216 -14.16 -4.41 -3.06
C ALA A 216 -14.61 -3.88 -1.68
N ALA A 217 -13.74 -3.90 -0.68
CA ALA A 217 -13.98 -3.35 0.65
C ALA A 217 -14.15 -1.82 0.60
N TYR A 218 -13.26 -1.13 -0.09
CA TYR A 218 -13.30 0.34 -0.27
C TYR A 218 -14.57 0.81 -0.98
N ALA A 219 -14.98 0.12 -2.04
CA ALA A 219 -16.21 0.43 -2.76
C ALA A 219 -17.43 0.34 -1.82
N ARG A 220 -17.47 -0.68 -0.96
CA ARG A 220 -18.54 -0.92 0.03
C ARG A 220 -18.43 -0.06 1.29
N GLY A 221 -17.25 0.49 1.58
CA GLY A 221 -16.98 1.20 2.84
C GLY A 221 -17.03 0.28 4.07
N ASP A 222 -16.66 -1.00 3.92
CA ASP A 222 -16.77 -2.02 4.97
C ASP A 222 -15.39 -2.53 5.37
N GLU A 223 -14.88 -2.05 6.52
CA GLU A 223 -13.56 -2.44 7.05
C GLU A 223 -13.45 -3.95 7.35
N ARG A 224 -14.57 -4.63 7.62
CA ARG A 224 -14.57 -6.08 7.92
C ARG A 224 -14.23 -6.91 6.69
N ARG A 225 -14.32 -6.31 5.49
CA ARG A 225 -13.96 -6.92 4.21
C ARG A 225 -12.56 -6.57 3.76
N CYS A 226 -11.81 -5.75 4.50
CA CYS A 226 -10.42 -5.49 4.17
C CYS A 226 -9.64 -6.81 4.13
N PRO A 227 -8.68 -6.96 3.20
CA PRO A 227 -7.83 -8.13 3.15
C PRO A 227 -7.08 -8.27 4.49
N LYS A 228 -6.91 -9.50 4.96
CA LYS A 228 -6.08 -9.83 6.14
C LYS A 228 -4.60 -10.01 5.76
N ASP A 229 -4.22 -9.33 4.68
CA ASP A 229 -2.88 -9.39 4.14
C ASP A 229 -2.01 -8.33 4.83
N GLY A 230 -0.79 -8.73 5.15
CA GLY A 230 0.17 -7.94 5.89
C GLY A 230 0.59 -6.65 5.19
N ARG A 231 0.26 -6.42 3.91
CA ARG A 231 0.55 -5.18 3.16
C ARG A 231 -0.67 -4.26 3.05
N TYR A 232 -1.87 -4.83 2.93
CA TYR A 232 -3.07 -4.07 2.55
C TYR A 232 -4.10 -3.86 3.66
N GLU A 233 -4.06 -4.60 4.77
CA GLU A 233 -5.09 -4.51 5.82
C GLU A 233 -5.22 -3.08 6.39
N GLY A 234 -4.11 -2.51 6.88
CA GLY A 234 -4.11 -1.17 7.45
C GLY A 234 -4.42 -0.09 6.40
N VAL A 235 -3.84 -0.22 5.21
CA VAL A 235 -4.08 0.67 4.06
C VAL A 235 -5.58 0.73 3.71
N CYS A 236 -6.23 -0.43 3.64
CA CYS A 236 -7.65 -0.54 3.34
C CYS A 236 -8.53 0.17 4.39
N LYS A 237 -8.26 -0.06 5.68
CA LYS A 237 -9.00 0.57 6.78
C LYS A 237 -8.84 2.09 6.75
N VAL A 238 -7.62 2.59 6.54
CA VAL A 238 -7.34 4.03 6.42
C VAL A 238 -8.09 4.64 5.23
N LEU A 239 -8.06 3.99 4.06
CA LEU A 239 -8.81 4.45 2.88
C LEU A 239 -10.33 4.54 3.15
N ILE A 240 -10.90 3.53 3.80
CA ILE A 240 -12.33 3.48 4.13
C ILE A 240 -12.71 4.57 5.13
N ARG A 241 -11.98 4.70 6.24
CA ARG A 241 -12.26 5.72 7.27
C ARG A 241 -12.15 7.13 6.71
N ARG A 242 -11.16 7.37 5.85
CA ARG A 242 -11.02 8.65 5.15
C ARG A 242 -12.22 8.95 4.27
N LYS A 243 -12.73 7.98 3.50
CA LYS A 243 -13.98 8.13 2.74
C LYS A 243 -15.17 8.51 3.64
N GLY A 244 -15.23 7.95 4.85
CA GLY A 244 -16.25 8.25 5.86
C GLY A 244 -16.11 9.64 6.50
N SER A 245 -14.89 10.12 6.77
CA SER A 245 -14.65 11.45 7.37
C SER A 245 -15.21 12.60 6.52
N PHE A 246 -15.14 12.51 5.18
CA PHE A 246 -15.78 13.46 4.28
C PHE A 246 -17.32 13.40 4.26
N ALA A 247 -17.92 12.32 4.78
CA ALA A 247 -19.37 12.21 4.94
C ALA A 247 -19.85 12.81 6.27
N VAL A 248 -19.02 12.80 7.31
CA VAL A 248 -19.35 13.30 8.66
C VAL A 248 -19.04 14.79 8.83
N ASP A 249 -18.09 15.36 8.06
CA ASP A 249 -17.80 16.81 8.08
C ASP A 249 -18.95 17.71 7.53
N ARG A 250 -20.11 17.13 7.19
CA ARG A 250 -21.36 17.87 6.94
C ARG A 250 -22.28 17.96 8.16
N THR A 251 -21.99 17.28 9.26
CA THR A 251 -22.79 17.29 10.49
C THR A 251 -21.85 17.17 11.68
N GLY A 252 -21.49 18.31 12.28
CA GLY A 252 -20.47 18.39 13.33
C GLY A 252 -20.78 17.62 14.63
N SER A 253 -19.70 17.41 15.40
CA SER A 253 -19.55 17.01 16.82
C SER A 253 -18.48 15.90 16.88
N GLY A 254 -17.36 15.99 17.60
CA GLY A 254 -17.15 16.53 18.94
C GLY A 254 -17.22 15.38 19.96
N GLY A 255 -16.14 14.63 20.14
CA GLY A 255 -16.04 13.56 21.14
C GLY A 255 -14.61 13.04 21.25
N GLY A 256 -13.93 13.37 22.36
CA GLY A 256 -12.53 13.09 22.60
C GLY A 256 -12.31 11.74 23.27
N ASP A 257 -11.57 10.87 22.59
CA ASP A 257 -10.69 9.89 23.20
C ASP A 257 -9.27 10.33 22.87
N ASP A 258 -8.37 10.41 23.85
CA ASP A 258 -7.00 10.89 23.67
C ASP A 258 -6.24 9.94 22.73
N PRO A 259 -6.02 10.33 21.45
CA PRO A 259 -5.44 9.43 20.45
C PRO A 259 -3.98 9.08 20.80
N SER A 260 -3.33 9.91 21.64
CA SER A 260 -1.91 9.81 21.95
C SER A 260 -1.54 8.54 22.75
N ALA A 261 -2.41 8.05 23.63
CA ALA A 261 -2.10 6.90 24.49
C ALA A 261 -2.15 5.56 23.75
N ALA A 262 -3.15 5.36 22.87
CA ALA A 262 -3.22 4.20 21.99
C ALA A 262 -2.14 4.23 20.89
N CYS A 263 -1.70 5.44 20.54
CA CYS A 263 -0.62 5.70 19.60
C CYS A 263 0.75 5.22 20.13
N ASP A 264 1.03 5.48 21.39
CA ASP A 264 2.31 5.14 22.04
C ASP A 264 2.50 3.62 22.20
N GLU A 265 1.44 2.87 22.50
CA GLU A 265 1.55 1.43 22.68
C GLU A 265 1.80 0.67 21.38
N ASN A 266 1.18 1.08 20.27
CA ASN A 266 1.37 0.42 18.99
C ASN A 266 2.77 0.67 18.42
N GLY A 267 3.28 1.91 18.52
CA GLY A 267 4.65 2.25 18.16
C GLY A 267 5.68 1.51 19.05
N LYS A 268 5.46 1.44 20.36
CA LYS A 268 6.35 0.70 21.27
C LYS A 268 6.33 -0.82 21.02
N ARG A 269 5.18 -1.42 20.67
CA ARG A 269 5.08 -2.84 20.31
C ARG A 269 5.80 -3.16 19.00
N PHE A 270 5.72 -2.25 18.03
CA PHE A 270 6.46 -2.33 16.78
C PHE A 270 7.97 -2.34 17.03
N LEU A 271 8.47 -1.36 17.79
CA LEU A 271 9.89 -1.23 18.09
C LEU A 271 10.44 -2.37 18.96
N LYS A 272 9.66 -2.88 19.92
CA LYS A 272 10.02 -4.04 20.75
C LYS A 272 10.20 -5.35 19.98
N ARG A 273 9.75 -5.45 18.74
CA ARG A 273 9.91 -6.65 17.90
C ARG A 273 11.08 -6.55 16.92
N LEU A 274 11.55 -5.33 16.67
CA LEU A 274 12.70 -5.05 15.79
C LEU A 274 14.03 -5.03 16.56
N CYS A 275 13.96 -4.89 17.89
CA CYS A 275 15.08 -4.97 18.84
C CYS A 275 15.11 -6.32 19.55
#